data_AF-A0A7K7G2B3-F1
#
_entry.id   AF-A0A7K7G2B3-F1
#
_cell.length_a   1.000
_cell.length_b   1.000
_cell.length_c   1.000
_cell.angle_alpha   90.00
_cell.angle_beta   90.00
_cell.angle_gamma   90.00
#
_symmetry.space_group_name_H-M   'P 1'
#
loop_
_entity.id
_entity.type
_entity.pdbx_description
1 polymer ?
#
loop_
_entity_poly.entity_id
_entity_poly.type
_entity_poly.pdbx_seq_one_letter_code
_entity_poly.pdbx_strand_id
1 'polypeptide(L)'
;GWCPLSPTGAQSTQLLVEPPWTPAVLWNCVTLTCQGSGTDGATTWYKDRRSLRLEGHNHVTVTERGTYRCYRLSSGLSPTVHVVNASPVLQEPAGALLEGDTVTLRCRL
;
A
#
# COMPACT_ATOMS: atom_id res chain seq x y z
N GLY A 1 -10.05 -33.68 -7.45
CA GLY A 1 -8.65 -33.46 -7.08
C GLY A 1 -8.63 -32.65 -5.80
N TRP A 2 -7.77 -32.99 -4.85
CA TRP A 2 -7.66 -32.28 -3.58
C TRP A 2 -6.60 -31.19 -3.71
N CYS A 3 -6.96 -29.93 -3.45
CA CYS A 3 -5.99 -28.86 -3.30
C CYS A 3 -5.41 -28.95 -1.88
N PRO A 4 -4.10 -29.14 -1.70
CA PRO A 4 -3.52 -29.07 -0.37
C PRO A 4 -3.64 -27.63 0.13
N LEU A 5 -4.10 -27.47 1.37
CA LEU A 5 -3.93 -26.23 2.11
C LEU A 5 -2.42 -25.99 2.26
N SER A 6 -1.94 -24.87 1.72
CA SER A 6 -0.55 -24.45 1.94
C SER A 6 -0.30 -24.27 3.44
N PRO A 7 0.84 -24.74 3.97
CA PRO A 7 1.13 -24.60 5.39
C PRO A 7 1.42 -23.12 5.69
N THR A 8 0.72 -22.60 6.69
CA THR A 8 1.01 -21.37 7.46
C THR A 8 1.58 -20.22 6.62
N GLY A 9 0.68 -19.47 5.97
CA GLY A 9 1.07 -18.30 5.18
C GLY A 9 1.86 -17.30 6.02
N ALA A 10 3.15 -17.18 5.73
CA ALA A 10 3.93 -16.02 6.13
C ALA A 10 3.25 -14.80 5.48
N GLN A 11 2.70 -13.89 6.28
CA GLN A 11 2.05 -12.69 5.75
C GLN A 11 3.13 -11.82 5.10
N SER A 12 3.16 -11.80 3.77
CA SER A 12 4.05 -10.95 2.98
C SER A 12 3.82 -9.48 3.29
N THR A 13 4.87 -8.66 3.20
CA THR A 13 4.74 -7.23 3.44
C THR A 13 3.85 -6.59 2.38
N GLN A 14 2.85 -5.84 2.80
CA GLN A 14 1.92 -5.11 1.95
C GLN A 14 1.87 -3.64 2.34
N LEU A 15 1.47 -2.80 1.40
CA LEU A 15 1.38 -1.36 1.60
C LEU A 15 -0.05 -0.92 1.31
N LEU A 16 -0.76 -0.57 2.38
CA LEU A 16 -2.15 -0.14 2.32
C LEU A 16 -2.17 1.37 2.12
N VAL A 17 -3.12 1.82 1.30
CA VAL A 17 -3.31 3.23 0.96
C VAL A 17 -4.58 3.72 1.63
N GLU A 18 -4.49 4.84 2.34
CA GLU A 18 -5.63 5.54 2.93
C GLU A 18 -5.68 6.96 2.33
N PRO A 19 -6.79 7.34 1.66
CA PRO A 19 -8.01 6.53 1.46
C PRO A 19 -7.79 5.38 0.45
N PRO A 20 -8.56 4.26 0.53
CA PRO A 20 -8.30 3.00 -0.18
C PRO A 20 -8.75 3.01 -1.64
N TRP A 21 -8.23 3.97 -2.41
CA TRP A 21 -8.53 4.18 -3.82
C TRP A 21 -7.28 3.94 -4.67
N THR A 22 -7.47 3.35 -5.85
CA THR A 22 -6.43 3.22 -6.87
C THR A 22 -6.87 3.95 -8.15
N PRO A 23 -5.98 4.69 -8.84
CA PRO A 23 -4.62 5.01 -8.41
C PRO A 23 -4.61 5.87 -7.13
N ALA A 24 -3.53 5.79 -6.34
CA ALA A 24 -3.35 6.62 -5.16
C ALA A 24 -3.01 8.06 -5.60
N VAL A 25 -3.87 9.02 -5.28
CA VAL A 25 -3.73 10.41 -5.74
C VAL A 25 -3.47 11.36 -4.58
N LEU A 26 -2.45 12.21 -4.75
CA LEU A 26 -2.17 13.32 -3.86
C LEU A 26 -3.20 14.40 -4.02
N TRP A 27 -3.89 14.66 -2.92
CA TRP A 27 -4.73 15.82 -2.75
C TRP A 27 -4.06 16.75 -1.75
N ASN A 28 -4.25 16.48 -0.45
CA ASN A 28 -3.45 17.10 0.61
C ASN A 28 -2.31 16.15 1.00
N CYS A 29 -2.67 14.91 1.31
CA CYS A 29 -1.76 13.84 1.64
C CYS A 29 -2.41 12.48 1.37
N VAL A 30 -1.59 11.43 1.40
CA VAL A 30 -2.01 10.03 1.42
C VAL A 30 -1.34 9.38 2.62
N THR A 31 -2.06 8.56 3.37
CA THR A 31 -1.44 7.76 4.43
C THR A 31 -1.14 6.37 3.89
N LEU A 32 0.12 5.95 4.02
CA LEU A 32 0.60 4.65 3.63
C LEU A 32 0.85 3.84 4.89
N THR A 33 0.30 2.63 4.97
CA THR A 33 0.48 1.72 6.12
C THR A 33 1.18 0.45 5.65
N CYS A 34 2.32 0.15 6.25
CA CYS A 34 3.07 -1.07 6.02
C CYS A 34 2.52 -2.20 6.89
N GLN A 35 1.92 -3.21 6.29
CA GLN A 35 1.42 -4.40 6.97
C GLN A 35 2.35 -5.59 6.69
N GLY A 36 2.53 -6.48 7.66
CA GLY A 36 3.29 -7.72 7.50
C GLY A 36 3.56 -8.35 8.86
N SER A 37 4.05 -9.59 8.87
CA SER A 37 4.52 -10.21 10.12
C SER A 37 5.70 -9.43 10.69
N GLY A 38 5.82 -9.32 12.01
CA GLY A 38 6.93 -8.66 12.72
C GLY A 38 6.48 -7.79 13.90
N THR A 39 7.43 -7.15 14.59
CA THR A 39 7.14 -6.16 15.63
C THR A 39 6.85 -4.79 15.04
N ASP A 40 5.98 -4.03 15.71
CA ASP A 40 5.75 -2.63 15.42
C ASP A 40 7.04 -1.86 15.71
N GLY A 41 7.60 -1.21 14.69
CA GLY A 41 8.81 -0.39 14.83
C GLY A 41 9.98 -0.70 13.90
N ALA A 42 9.99 -1.87 13.26
CA ALA A 42 11.06 -2.29 12.34
C ALA A 42 10.70 -2.13 10.85
N THR A 43 10.04 -1.03 10.49
CA THR A 43 9.67 -0.74 9.09
C THR A 43 10.68 0.21 8.46
N THR A 44 11.34 -0.22 7.38
CA THR A 44 12.15 0.66 6.54
C THR A 44 11.31 1.15 5.37
N TRP A 45 11.18 2.47 5.23
CA TRP A 45 10.42 3.10 4.15
C TRP A 45 11.32 3.49 2.99
N TYR A 46 10.81 3.39 1.77
CA TYR A 46 11.50 3.80 0.56
C TYR A 46 10.61 4.70 -0.29
N LYS A 47 11.19 5.80 -0.78
CA LYS A 47 10.62 6.65 -1.84
C LYS A 47 11.60 6.68 -3.01
N ASP A 48 11.15 6.33 -4.21
CA ASP A 48 11.95 6.37 -5.43
C ASP A 48 13.30 5.65 -5.26
N ARG A 49 13.24 4.47 -4.63
CA ARG A 49 14.37 3.59 -4.26
C ARG A 49 15.33 4.16 -3.20
N ARG A 50 15.08 5.35 -2.67
CA ARG A 50 15.86 5.94 -1.57
C ARG A 50 15.20 5.62 -0.24
N SER A 51 15.99 5.20 0.74
CA SER A 51 15.49 4.99 2.10
C SER A 51 15.08 6.33 2.71
N LEU A 52 13.90 6.35 3.32
CA LEU A 52 13.44 7.45 4.14
C LEU A 52 13.94 7.21 5.56
N ARG A 53 14.52 8.24 6.19
CA ARG A 53 14.92 8.19 7.61
C ARG A 53 13.67 8.41 8.48
N LEU A 54 12.78 7.42 8.46
CA LEU A 54 11.57 7.38 9.28
C LEU A 54 11.72 6.23 10.28
N GLU A 55 11.77 6.55 11.56
CA GLU A 55 11.94 5.55 12.62
C GLU A 55 10.56 5.14 13.18
N GLY A 56 10.40 3.83 13.41
CA GLY A 56 9.42 3.30 14.37
C GLY A 56 7.95 3.25 13.94
N HIS A 57 7.54 3.92 12.85
CA HIS A 57 6.13 3.98 12.47
C HIS A 57 5.77 3.02 11.35
N ASN A 58 4.73 2.22 11.60
CA ASN A 58 4.12 1.34 10.60
C ASN A 58 3.31 2.10 9.56
N HIS A 59 3.11 3.40 9.73
CA HIS A 59 2.44 4.26 8.75
C HIS A 59 3.24 5.54 8.52
N VAL A 60 3.10 6.10 7.33
CA VAL A 60 3.67 7.40 6.95
C VAL A 60 2.63 8.19 6.17
N THR A 61 2.51 9.48 6.49
CA THR A 61 1.73 10.41 5.68
C THR A 61 2.65 11.03 4.64
N VAL A 62 2.31 10.87 3.36
CA VAL A 62 3.09 11.38 2.23
C VAL A 62 2.34 12.50 1.53
N THR A 63 3.09 13.53 1.14
CA THR A 63 2.59 14.72 0.45
C THR A 63 3.23 14.91 -0.94
N GLU A 64 4.14 14.00 -1.31
CA GLU A 64 4.91 14.09 -2.55
C GLU A 64 4.63 12.91 -3.46
N ARG A 65 4.59 13.17 -4.77
CA ARG A 65 4.43 12.11 -5.77
C ARG A 65 5.65 11.21 -5.77
N GLY A 66 5.47 9.98 -6.22
CA GLY A 66 6.57 9.05 -6.38
C GLY A 66 6.15 7.61 -6.19
N THR A 67 7.18 6.77 -6.11
CA THR A 67 7.05 5.33 -5.91
C THR A 67 7.42 4.97 -4.48
N TYR A 68 6.48 4.34 -3.77
CA TYR A 68 6.63 4.04 -2.35
C TYR A 68 6.64 2.54 -2.11
N ARG A 69 7.53 2.11 -1.22
CA ARG A 69 7.66 0.72 -0.74
C ARG A 69 8.01 0.73 0.74
N CYS A 70 7.70 -0.35 1.43
CA CYS A 70 8.21 -0.60 2.77
C CYS A 70 8.88 -1.97 2.84
N TYR A 71 9.81 -2.13 3.77
CA TYR A 71 10.49 -3.38 4.06
C TYR A 71 10.34 -3.69 5.55
N ARG A 72 10.01 -4.95 5.84
CA ARG A 72 10.05 -5.52 7.18
C ARG A 72 10.96 -6.74 7.16
N LEU A 73 11.85 -6.86 8.14
CA LEU A 73 12.82 -7.96 8.19
C LEU A 73 12.15 -9.35 8.14
N SER A 74 11.01 -9.50 8.81
CA SER A 74 10.25 -10.75 8.97
C SER A 74 9.36 -11.11 7.77
N SER A 75 9.01 -10.15 6.91
CA SER A 75 8.02 -10.34 5.83
C SER A 75 8.46 -9.76 4.48
N GLY A 76 9.70 -9.29 4.36
CA GLY A 76 10.33 -8.88 3.11
C GLY A 76 9.96 -7.47 2.63
N LEU A 77 10.15 -7.24 1.34
CA LEU A 77 9.88 -5.96 0.68
C LEU A 77 8.47 -5.96 0.08
N SER A 78 7.70 -4.91 0.33
CA SER A 78 6.35 -4.75 -0.21
C SER A 78 6.34 -4.61 -1.74
N PRO A 79 5.20 -4.87 -2.40
CA PRO A 79 4.91 -4.35 -3.74
C PRO A 79 5.04 -2.81 -3.80
N THR A 80 5.12 -2.27 -5.01
CA THR A 80 5.25 -0.81 -5.22
C THR A 80 3.87 -0.18 -5.30
N VAL A 81 3.71 0.93 -4.57
CA VAL A 81 2.56 1.82 -4.73
C VAL A 81 3.01 3.10 -5.42
N HIS A 82 2.28 3.48 -6.47
CA HIS A 82 2.49 4.72 -7.20
C HIS A 82 1.54 5.78 -6.64
N VAL A 83 2.12 6.82 -6.06
CA VAL A 83 1.39 7.99 -5.61
C VAL A 83 1.55 9.08 -6.67
N VAL A 84 0.44 9.45 -7.31
CA VAL A 84 0.42 10.40 -8.43
C VAL A 84 -0.20 11.73 -8.00
N ASN A 85 0.11 12.80 -8.72
CA ASN A 85 -0.62 14.06 -8.62
C ASN A 85 -1.17 14.37 -10.02
N ALA A 86 -2.44 14.00 -10.24
CA ALA A 86 -3.08 14.06 -11.55
C ALA A 86 -4.56 14.37 -11.40
N SER A 87 -5.10 15.16 -12.33
CA SER A 87 -6.53 15.41 -12.45
C SER A 87 -6.91 15.75 -13.91
N PRO A 88 -8.09 15.32 -14.40
CA PRO A 88 -9.05 14.46 -13.70
C PRO A 88 -8.55 13.00 -13.61
N VAL A 89 -8.98 12.28 -12.59
CA VAL A 89 -8.72 10.84 -12.43
C VAL A 89 -10.02 10.10 -12.12
N LEU A 90 -10.13 8.89 -12.64
CA LEU A 90 -11.14 7.91 -12.23
C LEU A 90 -10.46 6.95 -11.24
N GLN A 91 -11.06 6.75 -10.09
CA GLN A 91 -10.56 5.82 -9.07
C GLN A 91 -11.55 4.69 -8.80
N GLU A 92 -11.02 3.50 -8.59
CA GLU A 92 -11.72 2.32 -8.09
C GLU A 92 -11.19 1.91 -6.69
N PRO A 93 -11.91 1.03 -5.96
CA PRO A 93 -11.40 0.50 -4.69
C PRO A 93 -10.06 -0.22 -4.87
N ALA A 94 -9.11 0.02 -3.97
CA ALA A 94 -7.76 -0.57 -4.04
C ALA A 94 -7.71 -2.07 -3.65
N GLY A 95 -8.82 -2.63 -3.15
CA GLY A 95 -8.93 -4.04 -2.77
C GLY A 95 -9.26 -4.95 -3.95
N ALA A 96 -9.15 -6.26 -3.72
CA ALA A 96 -9.65 -7.25 -4.68
C ALA A 96 -11.17 -7.13 -4.81
N LEU A 97 -11.65 -7.19 -6.05
CA LEU A 97 -13.06 -7.24 -6.39
C LEU A 97 -13.41 -8.67 -6.81
N LEU A 98 -14.55 -9.16 -6.35
CA LEU A 98 -15.05 -10.50 -6.61
C LEU A 98 -16.33 -10.46 -7.46
N GLU A 99 -16.71 -11.60 -8.00
CA GLU A 99 -17.95 -11.74 -8.76
C GLU A 99 -19.16 -11.46 -7.85
N GLY A 100 -20.06 -10.60 -8.33
CA GLY A 100 -21.23 -10.16 -7.57
C GLY A 100 -21.00 -8.91 -6.71
N ASP A 101 -19.77 -8.42 -6.59
CA ASP A 101 -19.49 -7.18 -5.85
C ASP A 101 -20.11 -5.95 -6.54
N THR A 102 -20.67 -5.06 -5.73
CA THR A 102 -21.09 -3.73 -6.21
C THR A 102 -19.92 -2.76 -6.09
N VAL A 103 -19.47 -2.24 -7.24
CA VAL A 103 -18.32 -1.34 -7.31
C VAL A 103 -18.77 0.11 -7.36
N THR A 104 -18.18 0.94 -6.49
CA THR A 104 -18.34 2.40 -6.56
C THR A 104 -17.10 3.01 -7.16
N LEU A 105 -17.25 3.69 -8.31
CA LEU A 105 -16.19 4.48 -8.91
C LEU A 105 -16.24 5.92 -8.41
N ARG A 106 -15.08 6.54 -8.28
CA ARG A 106 -14.95 7.92 -7.85
C ARG A 106 -14.23 8.74 -8.92
N CYS A 107 -14.93 9.73 -9.49
CA CYS A 107 -14.29 10.74 -10.31
C CYS A 107 -13.71 11.84 -9.41
N ARG A 108 -12.48 12.23 -9.69
CA ARG A 108 -11.72 13.22 -8.93
C ARG A 108 -11.15 14.25 -9.91
N LEU A 109 -11.61 15.50 -9.80
CA LEU A 109 -11.36 16.58 -10.75
C LEU A 109 -10.23 17.52 -10.33
#